data_AF-A0A318XP85-F1
#
_entry.id   AF-A0A318XP85-F1
#
_cell.length_a   1.000
_cell.length_b   1.000
_cell.length_c   1.000
_cell.angle_alpha   90.00
_cell.angle_beta   90.00
_cell.angle_gamma   90.00
#
_symmetry.space_group_name_H-M   'P 1'
#
loop_
_entity.id
_entity.type
_entity.pdbx_description
1 polymer ?
#
loop_
_entity_poly.entity_id
_entity_poly.type
_entity_poly.pdbx_seq_one_letter_code
_entity_poly.pdbx_strand_id
1 'polypeptide(L)'
;MAKKSYDENGVLLSKKTLYSGDIIMVSYTGLLVQSGAQDVFLHIGFGDEWENSSFIPMKYEEGTFIAEFEIQECKKFGICFKDTAENWDNNTGENYVFSVSQKPLKKDTAAKKEKSTTEKAPKTKAKAKTKL
;
A
#
# COMPACT_ATOMS: atom_id res chain seq x y z
N MET A 1 0.11 12.08 19.28
CA MET A 1 1.17 12.43 18.31
C MET A 1 0.49 13.09 17.13
N ALA A 2 0.93 14.27 16.71
CA ALA A 2 0.36 14.93 15.53
C ALA A 2 0.65 14.09 14.28
N LYS A 3 -0.31 14.01 13.37
CA LYS A 3 -0.11 13.37 12.07
C LYS A 3 0.80 14.26 11.23
N LYS A 4 1.97 13.77 10.82
CA LYS A 4 2.89 14.50 9.93
C LYS A 4 2.17 14.72 8.59
N SER A 5 2.13 15.97 8.12
CA SER A 5 1.64 16.35 6.79
C SER A 5 2.81 16.93 6.00
N TYR A 6 2.74 16.82 4.68
CA TYR A 6 3.78 17.30 3.76
C TYR A 6 3.19 18.19 2.66
N ASP A 7 2.01 18.76 2.92
CA ASP A 7 1.31 19.64 1.98
C ASP A 7 2.19 20.85 1.60
N GLU A 8 2.96 21.38 2.56
CA GLU A 8 3.91 22.50 2.34
C GLU A 8 5.10 22.11 1.45
N ASN A 9 5.46 20.82 1.40
CA ASN A 9 6.46 20.28 0.49
C ASN A 9 5.88 19.93 -0.89
N GLY A 10 4.59 20.17 -1.11
CA GLY A 10 3.90 19.79 -2.34
C GLY A 10 3.64 18.29 -2.45
N VAL A 11 3.57 17.55 -1.34
CA VAL A 11 3.26 16.11 -1.33
C VAL A 11 1.88 15.88 -0.72
N LEU A 12 0.93 15.46 -1.54
CA LEU A 12 -0.45 15.21 -1.12
C LEU A 12 -0.84 13.76 -1.39
N LEU A 13 -1.58 13.17 -0.43
CA LEU A 13 -2.19 11.85 -0.59
C LEU A 13 -3.70 11.98 -0.74
N SER A 14 -4.31 11.14 -1.58
CA SER A 14 -5.76 11.16 -1.79
C SER A 14 -6.59 10.76 -0.55
N LYS A 15 -5.97 10.10 0.44
CA LYS A 15 -6.62 9.69 1.70
C LYS A 15 -5.94 10.31 2.91
N LYS A 16 -6.75 10.75 3.87
CA LYS A 16 -6.26 11.23 5.17
C LYS A 16 -5.83 10.07 6.08
N THR A 17 -6.59 9.00 6.16
CA THR A 17 -6.21 7.82 6.96
C THR A 17 -5.86 6.70 6.00
N LEU A 18 -4.70 6.09 6.23
CA LEU A 18 -4.14 5.07 5.36
C LEU A 18 -4.28 3.72 6.04
N TYR A 19 -4.74 2.71 5.30
CA TYR A 19 -4.83 1.34 5.75
C TYR A 19 -4.10 0.40 4.79
N SER A 20 -3.62 -0.74 5.29
CA SER A 20 -3.11 -1.80 4.41
C SER A 20 -4.18 -2.24 3.40
N GLY A 21 -3.72 -2.49 2.17
CA GLY A 21 -4.56 -2.77 1.00
C GLY A 21 -5.32 -1.56 0.46
N ASP A 22 -5.10 -0.35 0.98
CA ASP A 22 -5.61 0.84 0.32
C ASP A 22 -4.83 1.08 -0.97
N ILE A 23 -5.56 1.28 -2.06
CA ILE A 23 -5.03 1.94 -3.24
C ILE A 23 -5.17 3.45 -3.01
N ILE A 24 -4.07 4.18 -3.16
CA ILE A 24 -4.01 5.63 -2.98
C ILE A 24 -3.26 6.30 -4.12
N MET A 25 -3.57 7.58 -4.32
CA MET A 25 -2.93 8.44 -5.29
C MET A 25 -2.04 9.44 -4.54
N VAL A 26 -0.82 9.62 -5.04
CA VAL A 26 0.12 10.66 -4.63
C VAL A 26 0.12 11.74 -5.69
N SER A 27 0.00 12.99 -5.24
CA SER A 27 0.20 14.17 -6.06
C SER A 27 1.44 14.91 -5.57
N TYR A 28 2.29 15.33 -6.52
CA TYR A 28 3.57 15.96 -6.24
C TYR A 28 3.75 17.26 -7.05
N THR A 29 3.96 18.36 -6.33
CA THR A 29 4.24 19.72 -6.83
C THR A 29 5.47 20.35 -6.16
N GLY A 30 6.34 19.50 -5.58
CA GLY A 30 7.49 19.91 -4.78
C GLY A 30 8.72 20.33 -5.59
N LEU A 31 9.90 20.14 -5.00
CA LEU A 31 11.17 20.70 -5.47
C LEU A 31 11.48 20.40 -6.94
N LEU A 32 11.33 19.15 -7.39
CA LEU A 32 11.70 18.77 -8.75
C LEU A 32 10.76 19.40 -9.79
N VAL A 33 9.46 19.51 -9.48
CA VAL A 33 8.49 20.23 -10.34
C VAL A 33 8.89 21.70 -10.47
N GLN A 34 9.18 22.35 -9.35
CA GLN A 34 9.58 23.74 -9.30
C GLN A 34 10.93 23.99 -10.01
N SER A 35 11.76 22.96 -10.09
CA SER A 35 13.04 22.98 -10.80
C SER A 35 12.92 22.64 -12.29
N GLY A 36 11.71 22.38 -12.79
CA GLY A 36 11.44 22.12 -14.20
C GLY A 36 11.72 20.68 -14.65
N ALA A 37 11.66 19.70 -13.74
CA ALA A 37 11.78 18.29 -14.10
C ALA A 37 10.67 17.89 -15.09
N GLN A 38 11.05 17.19 -16.16
CA GLN A 38 10.13 16.72 -17.20
C GLN A 38 9.48 15.39 -16.85
N ASP A 39 10.24 14.51 -16.21
CA ASP A 39 9.82 13.19 -15.78
C ASP A 39 10.27 12.97 -14.33
N VAL A 40 9.37 12.44 -13.51
CA VAL A 40 9.62 12.13 -12.10
C VAL A 40 9.16 10.72 -11.81
N PHE A 41 9.96 10.02 -11.02
CA PHE A 41 9.67 8.71 -10.46
C PHE A 41 9.39 8.84 -8.97
N LEU A 42 8.31 8.21 -8.52
CA LEU A 42 8.05 7.96 -7.12
C LEU A 42 8.88 6.76 -6.69
N HIS A 43 9.85 6.97 -5.81
CA HIS A 43 10.51 5.89 -5.10
C HIS A 43 9.75 5.61 -3.81
N ILE A 44 9.24 4.40 -3.64
CA ILE A 44 8.50 3.96 -2.45
C ILE A 44 9.20 2.78 -1.80
N GLY A 45 9.15 2.68 -0.48
CA GLY A 45 9.53 1.49 0.29
C GLY A 45 8.73 1.37 1.58
N PHE A 46 8.64 0.16 2.12
CA PHE A 46 7.81 -0.18 3.27
C PHE A 46 8.65 -0.50 4.52
N GLY A 47 8.07 -0.30 5.70
CA GLY A 47 8.74 -0.60 6.96
C GLY A 47 9.89 0.36 7.30
N ASP A 48 10.79 -0.10 8.18
CA ASP A 48 12.00 0.63 8.58
C ASP A 48 13.16 0.41 7.60
N GLU A 49 13.19 -0.72 6.91
CA GLU A 49 14.29 -1.17 6.06
C GLU A 49 14.06 -0.92 4.56
N TRP A 50 13.04 -0.12 4.19
CA TRP A 50 12.66 0.10 2.79
C TRP A 50 12.38 -1.20 2.03
N GLU A 51 11.67 -2.11 2.68
CA GLU A 51 11.27 -3.40 2.11
C GLU A 51 10.42 -3.17 0.86
N ASN A 52 10.55 -4.08 -0.12
CA ASN A 52 9.82 -4.05 -1.38
C ASN A 52 9.90 -2.70 -2.10
N SER A 53 11.05 -2.03 -2.01
CA SER A 53 11.20 -0.72 -2.62
C SER A 53 11.07 -0.81 -4.14
N SER A 54 10.43 0.19 -4.74
CA SER A 54 10.24 0.24 -6.19
C SER A 54 10.25 1.68 -6.70
N PHE A 55 10.40 1.83 -8.01
CA PHE A 55 10.24 3.11 -8.71
C PHE A 55 9.00 3.04 -9.58
N ILE A 56 8.10 4.01 -9.39
CA ILE A 56 6.86 4.13 -10.14
C ILE A 56 6.96 5.40 -10.99
N PRO A 57 6.91 5.31 -12.34
CA PRO A 57 6.87 6.50 -13.18
C PRO A 57 5.59 7.29 -12.89
N MET A 58 5.73 8.60 -12.68
CA MET A 58 4.59 9.47 -12.42
C MET A 58 4.06 10.08 -13.71
N LYS A 59 2.74 10.19 -13.82
CA LYS A 59 2.06 10.91 -14.91
C LYS A 59 2.07 12.41 -14.60
N TYR A 60 2.53 13.23 -15.53
CA TYR A 60 2.42 14.67 -15.42
C TYR A 60 1.05 15.17 -15.90
N GLU A 61 0.37 15.99 -15.09
CA GLU A 61 -0.94 16.56 -15.39
C GLU A 61 -1.06 17.95 -14.76
N GLU A 62 -1.24 18.99 -15.59
CA GLU A 62 -1.48 20.38 -15.18
C GLU A 62 -0.53 20.92 -14.07
N GLY A 63 0.78 20.65 -14.18
CA GLY A 63 1.74 21.13 -13.18
C GLY A 63 1.94 20.21 -11.98
N THR A 64 1.34 19.01 -12.00
CA THR A 64 1.41 18.04 -10.92
C THR A 64 1.86 16.69 -11.45
N PHE A 65 2.80 16.03 -10.76
CA PHE A 65 3.07 14.61 -11.01
C PHE A 65 2.17 13.75 -10.14
N ILE A 66 1.58 12.72 -10.74
CA ILE A 66 0.59 11.86 -10.11
C ILE A 66 1.00 10.39 -10.29
N ALA A 67 0.93 9.61 -9.22
CA ALA A 67 1.08 8.16 -9.26
C ALA A 67 0.09 7.48 -8.31
N GLU A 68 -0.27 6.25 -8.64
CA GLU A 68 -1.15 5.41 -7.82
C GLU A 68 -0.40 4.14 -7.41
N PHE A 69 -0.59 3.71 -6.17
CA PHE A 69 -0.03 2.45 -5.67
C PHE A 69 -0.88 1.85 -4.55
N GLU A 70 -0.71 0.55 -4.31
CA GLU A 70 -1.31 -0.17 -3.21
C GLU A 70 -0.40 -0.18 -1.98
N ILE A 71 -0.94 0.20 -0.82
CA ILE A 71 -0.23 0.13 0.45
C ILE A 71 -0.13 -1.32 0.90
N GLN A 72 1.09 -1.86 0.94
CA GLN A 72 1.35 -3.20 1.44
C GLN A 72 1.11 -3.31 2.96
N GLU A 73 1.03 -4.55 3.46
CA GLU A 73 0.84 -4.81 4.88
C GLU A 73 2.06 -4.36 5.69
N CYS A 74 1.98 -3.18 6.28
CA CYS A 74 3.07 -2.56 7.03
C CYS A 74 2.52 -1.61 8.11
N LYS A 75 3.40 -1.10 8.97
CA LYS A 75 3.07 -0.03 9.94
C LYS A 75 3.33 1.37 9.39
N LYS A 76 4.22 1.47 8.40
CA LYS A 76 4.62 2.71 7.75
C LYS A 76 5.24 2.42 6.39
N PHE A 77 5.27 3.44 5.55
CA PHE A 77 6.04 3.46 4.32
C PHE A 77 6.70 4.82 4.14
N GLY A 78 7.78 4.86 3.38
CA GLY A 78 8.49 6.07 2.98
C GLY A 78 8.36 6.26 1.47
N ILE A 79 8.33 7.53 1.05
CA ILE A 79 8.47 7.89 -0.35
C ILE A 79 9.52 9.00 -0.54
N CYS A 80 10.12 9.02 -1.73
CA CYS A 80 10.98 10.06 -2.27
C CYS A 80 10.69 10.23 -3.75
N PHE A 81 11.16 11.33 -4.33
CA PHE A 81 11.02 11.61 -5.75
C PHE A 81 12.38 11.71 -6.41
N LYS A 82 12.49 11.20 -7.63
CA LYS A 82 13.70 11.23 -8.42
C LYS A 82 13.38 11.63 -9.85
N ASP A 83 14.16 12.52 -10.44
CA ASP A 83 14.04 12.82 -11.88
C ASP A 83 15.00 11.97 -12.73
N THR A 84 14.94 12.14 -14.05
CA THR A 84 15.82 11.46 -15.02
C THR A 84 17.26 11.98 -15.01
N ALA A 85 17.52 13.11 -14.35
CA ALA A 85 18.84 13.73 -14.23
C ALA A 85 19.55 13.33 -12.92
N GLU A 86 19.04 12.32 -12.21
CA GLU A 86 19.56 11.81 -10.93
C GLU A 86 19.45 12.79 -9.76
N ASN A 87 18.57 13.80 -9.85
CA ASN A 87 18.24 14.66 -8.72
C ASN A 87 17.18 13.99 -7.84
N TRP A 88 17.26 14.26 -6.54
CA TRP A 88 16.37 13.70 -5.54
C TRP A 88 15.66 14.77 -4.75
N ASP A 89 14.36 14.58 -4.54
CA ASP A 89 13.63 15.19 -3.44
C ASP A 89 13.29 14.10 -2.43
N ASN A 90 14.15 14.01 -1.42
CA ASN A 90 14.02 13.11 -0.29
C ASN A 90 13.81 13.89 1.03
N ASN A 91 13.20 15.08 0.94
CA ASN A 91 12.97 15.95 2.10
C ASN A 91 14.26 16.17 2.94
N THR A 92 15.37 16.53 2.29
CA THR A 92 16.67 16.73 2.95
C THR A 92 17.17 15.48 3.71
N GLY A 93 16.92 14.29 3.17
CA GLY A 93 17.32 13.01 3.75
C GLY A 93 16.36 12.46 4.81
N GLU A 94 15.32 13.19 5.23
CA GLU A 94 14.30 12.66 6.14
C GLU A 94 13.30 11.72 5.45
N ASN A 95 13.17 11.84 4.13
CA ASN A 95 12.13 11.23 3.30
C ASN A 95 10.71 11.67 3.71
N TYR A 96 9.73 11.29 2.91
CA TYR A 96 8.32 11.51 3.22
C TYR A 96 7.73 10.22 3.81
N VAL A 97 7.67 10.15 5.14
CA VAL A 97 7.24 8.94 5.86
C VAL A 97 5.80 9.07 6.36
N PHE A 98 5.00 8.04 6.11
CA PHE A 98 3.58 7.98 6.48
C PHE A 98 3.28 6.74 7.33
N SER A 99 2.43 6.92 8.35
CA SER A 99 1.95 5.80 9.18
C SER A 99 0.71 5.16 8.58
N VAL A 100 0.66 3.82 8.64
CA VAL A 100 -0.46 3.00 8.19
C VAL A 100 -1.22 2.49 9.40
N SER A 101 -2.53 2.76 9.42
CA SER A 101 -3.44 2.32 10.46
C SER A 101 -3.89 0.89 10.21
N GLN A 102 -4.15 0.18 11.31
CA GLN A 102 -4.84 -1.11 11.23
C GLN A 102 -6.33 -0.87 11.02
N LYS A 103 -6.95 -1.56 10.07
CA LYS A 103 -8.42 -1.53 9.95
C LYS A 103 -8.99 -2.08 11.26
N PRO A 104 -9.93 -1.37 11.92
CA PRO A 104 -10.62 -1.93 13.07
C PRO A 104 -11.27 -3.24 12.62
N LEU A 105 -10.89 -4.36 13.24
CA LEU A 105 -11.61 -5.61 13.10
C LEU A 105 -13.07 -5.33 13.49
N LYS A 106 -14.00 -5.52 12.56
CA LYS A 106 -15.42 -5.58 12.93
C LYS A 106 -15.54 -6.73 13.93
N LYS A 107 -15.95 -6.42 15.16
CA LYS A 107 -16.35 -7.45 16.12
C LYS A 107 -17.63 -8.09 15.58
N ASP A 108 -17.52 -9.28 14.99
CA ASP A 108 -18.68 -10.14 14.81
C ASP A 108 -19.27 -10.43 16.18
N THR A 109 -20.41 -9.83 16.48
CA THR A 109 -21.16 -10.13 17.71
C THR A 109 -22.11 -11.29 17.39
N ALA A 110 -21.83 -12.45 17.97
CA ALA A 110 -22.45 -13.75 17.67
C ALA A 110 -23.73 -14.06 18.49
N ALA A 111 -24.71 -14.75 17.87
CA ALA A 111 -25.67 -15.73 18.45
C ALA A 111 -26.72 -16.16 17.40
N LYS A 112 -27.24 -17.39 17.24
CA LYS A 112 -27.04 -18.73 17.83
C LYS A 112 -27.99 -19.72 17.10
N LYS A 113 -27.54 -20.92 16.73
CA LYS A 113 -28.29 -22.18 16.96
C LYS A 113 -27.41 -23.42 16.81
N GLU A 114 -27.03 -24.01 17.94
CA GLU A 114 -26.55 -25.38 18.06
C GLU A 114 -27.74 -26.36 18.15
N LYS A 115 -27.58 -27.58 17.62
CA LYS A 115 -27.66 -28.89 18.33
C LYS A 115 -27.67 -30.05 17.31
N SER A 116 -26.56 -30.81 17.21
CA SER A 116 -26.37 -32.25 17.61
C SER A 116 -27.12 -33.26 16.71
N THR A 117 -26.50 -34.31 16.14
CA THR A 117 -25.86 -35.50 16.76
C THR A 117 -25.04 -36.26 15.69
N THR A 118 -23.79 -36.72 15.94
CA THR A 118 -23.37 -38.14 16.21
C THR A 118 -23.93 -39.17 15.19
N GLU A 119 -23.21 -40.09 14.54
CA GLU A 119 -22.05 -40.92 14.92
C GLU A 119 -21.55 -41.78 13.72
N LYS A 120 -20.25 -42.14 13.75
CA LYS A 120 -19.57 -43.37 13.24
C LYS A 120 -19.38 -43.72 11.74
N ALA A 121 -18.09 -43.91 11.40
CA ALA A 121 -17.55 -44.66 10.25
C ALA A 121 -17.69 -46.21 10.44
N PRO A 122 -17.46 -47.06 9.41
CA PRO A 122 -16.09 -47.46 9.08
C PRO A 122 -15.78 -47.80 7.60
N LYS A 123 -14.48 -48.03 7.37
CA LYS A 123 -13.74 -48.39 6.14
C LYS A 123 -14.14 -49.77 5.55
N THR A 124 -14.02 -49.95 4.23
CA THR A 124 -13.13 -50.91 3.50
C THR A 124 -13.70 -51.50 2.19
N LYS A 125 -12.83 -51.48 1.16
CA LYS A 125 -12.58 -52.47 0.08
C LYS A 125 -13.76 -53.16 -0.63
N ALA A 126 -13.82 -53.05 -1.97
CA ALA A 126 -13.55 -54.17 -2.90
C ALA A 126 -13.88 -53.82 -4.37
N LYS A 127 -13.26 -54.60 -5.26
CA LYS A 127 -13.16 -54.54 -6.71
C LYS A 127 -14.49 -54.74 -7.44
N ALA A 128 -14.61 -54.21 -8.67
CA ALA A 128 -15.24 -54.94 -9.78
C ALA A 128 -14.71 -54.47 -11.14
N LYS A 129 -14.23 -55.43 -11.92
CA LYS A 129 -14.02 -55.35 -13.38
C LYS A 129 -15.38 -55.52 -14.08
N THR A 130 -15.48 -55.09 -15.35
CA THR A 130 -15.84 -55.91 -16.55
C THR A 130 -16.80 -55.21 -17.54
N LYS A 131 -16.36 -55.16 -18.82
CA LYS A 131 -17.08 -55.13 -20.14
C LYS A 131 -18.10 -54.00 -20.41
N LEU A 132 -18.27 -53.50 -21.64
CA LEU A 132 -18.15 -54.13 -22.96
C LEU A 132 -17.15 -53.41 -23.88
#